data_AF-K9Q876-F1
#
_entry.id   AF-K9Q876-F1
#
_cell.length_a   1.000
_cell.length_b   1.000
_cell.length_c   1.000
_cell.angle_alpha   90.00
_cell.angle_beta   90.00
_cell.angle_gamma   90.00
#
_symmetry.space_group_name_H-M   'P 1'
#
loop_
_entity.id
_entity.type
_entity.pdbx_description
1 polymer ?
#
loop_
_entity_poly.entity_id
_entity_poly.type
_entity_poly.pdbx_seq_one_letter_code
_entity_poly.pdbx_strand_id
1 'polypeptide(L)' 'MLNSPLREEPRNQRAAVIPLKQESSLLDWLRSHGRLIARDVHEADFSEEENEEISDFLGGEDGIADYLDDDDDEIAVEED' A
#
# COMPACT_ATOMS: atom_id res chain seq x y z
N MET A 1 -2.47 -8.36 -44.94
CA MET A 1 -1.93 -7.16 -44.27
C MET A 1 -1.98 -7.42 -42.77
N LEU A 2 -0.82 -7.61 -42.15
CA LEU A 2 -0.69 -8.17 -40.81
C LEU A 2 -0.66 -7.04 -39.76
N ASN A 3 -1.83 -6.53 -39.39
CA ASN A 3 -1.95 -5.65 -38.21
C ASN A 3 -2.00 -6.52 -36.95
N SER A 4 -0.96 -7.34 -36.72
CA SER A 4 -0.85 -8.12 -35.49
C SER A 4 -0.36 -7.20 -34.37
N PRO A 5 -1.05 -7.12 -33.23
CA PRO A 5 -0.61 -6.30 -32.09
C PRO A 5 0.60 -6.90 -31.37
N LEU A 6 0.96 -8.16 -31.66
CA LEU A 6 2.07 -8.84 -31.03
C LEU A 6 3.39 -8.54 -31.77
N ARG A 7 4.43 -8.28 -30.98
CA ARG A 7 5.81 -8.08 -31.44
C ARG A 7 6.69 -9.21 -30.89
N GLU A 8 7.56 -9.73 -31.75
CA GLU A 8 8.59 -10.68 -31.35
C GLU A 8 9.82 -9.92 -30.81
N GLU A 9 10.36 -10.35 -29.67
CA GLU A 9 11.51 -9.71 -29.02
C GLU A 9 12.64 -10.74 -28.77
N PRO A 10 13.91 -10.39 -29.01
CA PRO A 10 15.04 -11.31 -28.89
C PRO A 10 15.39 -11.66 -27.44
N ARG A 11 15.46 -12.97 -27.13
CA ARG A 11 15.72 -13.49 -25.76
C ARG A 11 17.12 -13.21 -25.21
N ASN A 12 18.11 -13.07 -26.09
CA ASN A 12 19.53 -12.93 -25.73
C ASN A 12 20.04 -11.48 -25.87
N GLN A 13 19.14 -10.52 -25.97
CA GLN A 13 19.48 -9.10 -26.10
C GLN A 13 19.02 -8.35 -24.87
N ARG A 14 19.75 -7.28 -24.52
CA ARG A 14 19.31 -6.35 -23.48
C ARG A 14 18.03 -5.66 -23.94
N ALA A 15 17.09 -5.50 -23.02
CA ALA A 15 15.86 -4.75 -23.27
C ALA A 15 16.19 -3.32 -23.76
N ALA A 16 15.36 -2.82 -24.68
CA ALA A 16 15.46 -1.43 -25.10
C ALA A 16 15.22 -0.51 -23.90
N VAL A 17 16.05 0.52 -23.75
CA VAL A 17 15.85 1.55 -22.73
C VAL A 17 14.66 2.41 -23.14
N ILE A 18 13.60 2.43 -22.33
CA ILE A 18 12.47 3.34 -22.54
C ILE A 18 12.98 4.76 -22.25
N PRO A 19 12.95 5.68 -23.22
CA PRO A 19 13.36 7.06 -22.98
C PRO A 19 12.44 7.68 -21.92
N LEU A 20 13.02 8.42 -20.97
CA LEU A 20 12.21 9.20 -20.05
C LEU A 20 11.43 10.23 -20.87
N LYS A 21 10.11 10.10 -20.86
CA LYS A 21 9.25 11.13 -21.43
C LYS A 21 9.36 12.34 -20.52
N GLN A 22 9.85 13.45 -21.06
CA GLN A 22 9.81 14.75 -20.38
C GLN A 22 8.39 15.32 -20.43
N GLU A 23 7.43 14.56 -19.92
CA GLU A 23 6.06 15.04 -19.74
C GLU A 23 6.04 15.98 -18.54
N SER A 24 5.22 17.02 -18.62
CA SER A 24 4.96 17.90 -17.47
C SER A 24 4.57 17.04 -16.28
N SER A 25 5.18 17.27 -15.11
CA SER A 25 4.80 16.57 -13.88
C SER A 25 3.29 16.62 -13.72
N LEU A 26 2.68 15.52 -13.26
CA LEU A 26 1.25 15.51 -12.95
C LEU A 26 0.87 16.67 -12.02
N LEU A 27 1.76 17.03 -11.08
CA LEU A 27 1.56 18.17 -10.18
C LEU A 27 1.55 19.51 -10.92
N ASP A 28 2.42 19.69 -11.92
CA ASP A 28 2.44 20.90 -12.75
C ASP A 28 1.19 20.98 -13.62
N TRP A 29 0.73 19.85 -14.17
CA TRP A 29 -0.54 19.78 -14.89
C TRP A 29 -1.73 20.11 -13.97
N LEU A 30 -1.79 19.52 -12.77
CA LEU A 30 -2.83 19.79 -11.79
C LEU A 30 -2.84 21.27 -11.39
N ARG A 31 -1.66 21.88 -11.22
CA ARG A 31 -1.52 23.31 -10.93
C ARG A 31 -1.98 24.18 -12.09
N SER A 32 -1.56 23.89 -13.32
CA SER A 32 -1.92 24.69 -14.50
C SER A 32 -3.42 24.64 -14.81
N HIS A 33 -4.09 23.55 -14.45
CA HIS A 33 -5.53 23.37 -14.65
C HIS A 33 -6.37 23.80 -13.43
N GLY A 34 -5.75 24.36 -12.39
CA GLY A 34 -6.46 24.76 -11.16
C GLY A 34 -7.12 23.60 -10.42
N ARG A 35 -6.66 22.36 -10.65
CA ARG A 35 -7.17 21.12 -10.04
C ARG A 35 -6.41 20.71 -8.78
N LEU A 36 -5.34 21.43 -8.44
CA LEU A 36 -4.58 21.20 -7.22
C LEU A 36 -5.27 21.95 -6.06
N ILE A 37 -6.05 21.23 -5.25
CA ILE A 37 -6.73 21.78 -4.07
C ILE A 37 -5.84 21.54 -2.85
N ALA A 38 -5.58 22.58 -2.07
CA ALA A 38 -4.90 22.44 -0.78
C ALA A 38 -5.78 21.63 0.17
N ARG A 39 -5.20 20.68 0.89
CA ARG A 39 -5.93 20.00 1.97
C ARG A 39 -6.18 21.01 3.08
N ASP A 40 -7.42 21.11 3.55
CA ASP A 40 -7.67 21.67 4.87
C ASP A 40 -6.98 20.77 5.88
N VAL A 41 -6.15 21.34 6.74
CA VAL A 41 -5.52 20.61 7.85
C VAL A 41 -6.63 20.32 8.85
N HIS A 42 -7.40 19.27 8.58
CA HIS A 42 -8.24 18.65 9.60
C HIS A 42 -7.33 17.67 10.32
N GLU A 43 -6.69 18.13 11.40
CA GLU A 43 -6.35 17.20 12.46
C GLU A 43 -7.67 16.59 12.90
N ALA A 44 -7.82 15.28 12.73
CA ALA A 44 -8.93 14.58 13.38
C ALA A 44 -8.72 14.82 14.87
N ASP A 45 -9.65 15.53 15.50
CA ASP A 45 -9.68 15.69 16.94
C ASP A 45 -10.04 14.31 17.51
N PHE A 46 -9.03 13.47 17.70
CA PHE A 46 -9.17 12.18 18.36
C PHE A 46 -9.46 12.47 19.84
N SER A 47 -10.71 12.85 20.12
CA SER A 47 -11.16 13.05 21.49
C SER A 47 -10.90 11.76 22.28
N GLU A 48 -10.50 11.89 23.55
CA GLU A 48 -10.28 10.74 24.43
C GLU A 48 -11.53 9.84 24.50
N GLU A 49 -12.73 10.44 24.34
CA GLU A 49 -14.02 9.75 24.31
C GLU A 49 -14.16 8.74 23.14
N GLU A 50 -13.60 9.02 21.95
CA GLU A 50 -13.61 8.08 20.82
C GLU A 50 -12.60 6.92 21.03
N ASN A 51 -11.51 7.16 21.77
CA ASN A 51 -10.52 6.13 22.09
C ASN A 51 -11.01 5.17 23.19
N GLU A 52 -11.83 5.65 24.13
CA GLU A 52 -12.43 4.83 25.18
C GLU A 52 -13.37 3.75 24.60
N GLU A 53 -14.19 4.10 23.60
CA GLU A 53 -15.11 3.15 22.92
C GLU A 53 -14.34 2.02 22.20
N ILE A 54 -13.21 2.34 21.56
CA ILE A 54 -12.35 1.35 20.87
C ILE A 54 -11.64 0.45 21.90
N SER A 55 -11.20 1.03 23.02
CA SER A 55 -10.56 0.27 24.10
C SER A 55 -11.52 -0.72 24.74
N ASP A 56 -12.78 -0.34 24.94
CA ASP A 56 -13.81 -1.24 25.47
C ASP A 56 -14.16 -2.36 24.47
N PHE A 57 -14.13 -2.06 23.16
CA PHE A 57 -14.34 -3.05 22.11
C PHE A 57 -13.17 -4.06 22.00
N LEU A 58 -11.92 -3.61 22.16
CA LEU A 58 -10.73 -4.46 22.07
C LEU A 58 -10.36 -5.15 23.39
N GLY A 59 -10.74 -4.57 24.53
CA GLY A 59 -10.37 -5.00 25.89
C GLY A 59 -11.42 -5.85 26.61
N GLY A 60 -12.48 -6.28 25.93
CA GLY A 60 -13.45 -7.22 26.49
C GLY A 60 -12.82 -8.55 26.90
N GLU A 61 -13.35 -9.16 27.96
CA GLU A 61 -12.90 -10.42 28.59
C GLU A 61 -12.90 -11.66 27.65
N ASP A 62 -13.42 -11.53 26.43
CA ASP A 62 -13.45 -12.57 25.37
C ASP A 62 -12.40 -12.31 24.26
N GLY A 63 -11.33 -11.58 24.61
CA GLY A 63 -10.17 -11.41 23.74
C GLY A 63 -9.46 -12.74 23.51
N ILE A 64 -8.78 -12.85 22.35
CA ILE A 64 -8.00 -14.00 21.87
C ILE A 64 -6.90 -14.54 22.83
N ALA A 65 -6.77 -13.96 24.03
CA ALA A 65 -5.84 -14.40 25.08
C ALA A 65 -6.05 -15.86 25.49
N ASP A 66 -7.30 -16.34 25.56
CA ASP A 66 -7.62 -17.74 25.88
C ASP A 66 -7.31 -18.73 24.74
N TYR A 67 -7.02 -18.23 23.52
CA TYR A 67 -6.65 -19.06 22.36
C TYR A 67 -5.13 -19.08 22.08
N LEU A 68 -4.32 -18.37 22.89
CA LEU A 68 -2.86 -18.28 22.71
C LEU A 68 -2.07 -19.16 23.68
N ASP A 69 -2.74 -19.92 24.56
CA ASP A 69 -2.11 -20.74 25.60
C ASP A 69 -2.04 -22.25 25.27
N ASP A 70 -2.34 -22.67 24.03
CA ASP A 70 -2.32 -24.11 23.67
C ASP A 70 -1.80 -24.38 22.25
N ASP A 71 -0.56 -23.99 21.95
CA ASP A 71 0.28 -24.73 20.99
C ASP A 71 1.76 -24.30 21.14
N ASP A 72 2.37 -24.91 22.15
CA ASP A 72 3.80 -25.06 22.40
C ASP A 72 4.50 -25.89 21.29
N ASP A 73 4.26 -25.60 20.01
CA ASP A 73 4.97 -26.24 18.90
C ASP A 73 6.21 -25.40 18.52
N GLU A 74 7.27 -25.68 19.27
CA GLU A 74 8.66 -25.32 19.03
C GLU A 74 9.03 -25.51 17.53
N ILE A 75 8.98 -24.42 16.76
CA ILE A 75 9.42 -24.40 15.36
C ILE A 75 10.95 -24.48 15.35
N ALA A 76 11.50 -25.67 15.47
CA ALA A 76 12.91 -25.93 15.23
C ALA A 76 13.20 -25.70 13.74
N VAL A 77 13.79 -24.54 13.42
CA VAL A 77 14.33 -24.26 12.09
C VAL A 77 15.64 -25.04 11.98
N GLU A 78 15.60 -26.27 11.45
CA GLU A 78 16.83 -26.98 11.05
C GLU A 78 17.43 -26.25 9.84
N GLU A 79 18.61 -25.69 10.02
CA GLU A 79 19.46 -25.14 8.96
C GLU A 79 20.49 -26.20 8.56
N ASP A 80 20.28 -26.85 7.40
CA ASP A 80 21.35 -27.44 6.56
C ASP A 80 20.95 -27.42 5.06
#